data_AF-A0A4R4NL26-F1
#
_entry.id   AF-A0A4R4NL26-F1
#
_cell.length_a   1.000
_cell.length_b   1.000
_cell.length_c   1.000
_cell.angle_alpha   90.00
_cell.angle_beta   90.00
_cell.angle_gamma   90.00
#
_symmetry.space_group_name_H-M   'P 1'
#
loop_
_entity.id
_entity.type
_entity.pdbx_description
1 polymer ?
#
loop_
_entity_poly.entity_id
_entity_poly.type
_entity_poly.pdbx_seq_one_letter_code
_entity_poly.pdbx_strand_id
1 'polypeptide(L)'
;MRRTYHAAAAVAICSGLFTTPAASAAGSVSARLPATPAGQVLVVQANLQDSVRRADARDTRDLDNFARRLAERAPAAPDALLLTEVLGPGARHLANVLSRATGQRYRAEVAGERSAFLPDGAVRQNAIILNTRTMTAAARGGFERVQDEDQAYVVAARRDGTLRVPLVAAHPGGDPAPAAALLADRFAREDGVTVLGGDFRAGRCAVPARDQTIGCEPQAFWGDLTGPRAYTDAYFERGDAQARPHSGYVFARGDVLKAAIDTDMPDVSDCKAAFDAGRSHAADRDCRDAYYADEPFGWALLGAARDEQQSVIPAKIALDHCELAVRTTGVMARVVNNSGAPLSRPVRVTAPEPLTAAPEQATLDVPAGQAANVVVTVTAPRDTEPGEHRVTVAIGSTEQEIPVTVTEECVEPKAYASSFHAGFGPELAVDDDIATHWHSEYQPPHPLPQSITLNLGETKRISAVDYQPRFDGNLNGTILDYKVYLSTDGQTFTEAADGSWAADARLKTASFEAADARYVRLEGTRASGGPYLSAAEVSVR
;
A
#
# COMPACT_ATOMS: atom_id res chain seq x y z
N MET A 1 11.57 -0.77 -81.19
CA MET A 1 12.07 0.49 -81.77
C MET A 1 11.71 1.64 -80.85
N ARG A 2 12.60 2.63 -80.75
CA ARG A 2 12.52 3.91 -80.01
C ARG A 2 12.93 3.92 -78.53
N ARG A 3 14.20 4.30 -78.36
CA ARG A 3 14.77 5.07 -77.26
C ARG A 3 14.02 6.40 -77.09
N THR A 4 13.98 6.92 -75.86
CA THR A 4 14.35 8.31 -75.53
C THR A 4 14.82 8.37 -74.07
N TYR A 5 15.58 9.41 -73.75
CA TYR A 5 16.71 9.45 -72.82
C TYR A 5 16.46 10.36 -71.60
N HIS A 6 17.19 10.04 -70.50
CA HIS A 6 17.88 10.90 -69.51
C HIS A 6 17.13 11.74 -68.45
N ALA A 7 17.45 11.44 -67.17
CA ALA A 7 18.20 12.29 -66.20
C ALA A 7 18.46 11.42 -64.92
N ALA A 8 19.67 10.94 -64.61
CA ALA A 8 20.86 11.59 -64.04
C ALA A 8 20.72 12.03 -62.56
N ALA A 9 21.23 11.22 -61.63
CA ALA A 9 22.07 11.66 -60.50
C ALA A 9 22.72 10.44 -59.80
N ALA A 10 24.01 10.58 -59.49
CA ALA A 10 24.96 9.52 -59.19
C ALA A 10 24.93 9.04 -57.73
N VAL A 11 25.13 7.73 -57.56
CA VAL A 11 25.46 7.07 -56.30
C VAL A 11 26.97 7.18 -56.08
N ALA A 12 27.40 7.86 -55.02
CA ALA A 12 28.76 7.81 -54.52
C ALA A 12 28.79 6.95 -53.25
N ILE A 13 29.35 5.74 -53.36
CA ILE A 13 29.63 4.85 -52.23
C ILE A 13 30.93 5.35 -51.58
N CYS A 14 30.82 6.01 -50.43
CA CYS A 14 31.96 6.28 -49.56
C CYS A 14 32.05 5.19 -48.49
N SER A 15 33.04 4.32 -48.66
CA SER A 15 33.48 3.33 -47.68
C SER A 15 34.23 4.05 -46.55
N GLY A 16 33.49 4.49 -45.52
CA GLY A 16 34.07 5.02 -44.29
C GLY A 16 34.37 3.88 -43.32
N LEU A 17 35.66 3.66 -43.04
CA LEU A 17 36.15 2.86 -41.92
C LEU A 17 35.59 3.45 -40.62
N PHE A 18 34.60 2.79 -40.02
CA PHE A 18 34.19 3.07 -38.65
C PHE A 18 35.26 2.48 -37.71
N THR A 19 36.18 3.33 -37.27
CA THR A 19 36.93 3.08 -36.04
C THR A 19 35.91 3.06 -34.90
N THR A 20 35.67 1.86 -34.36
CA THR A 20 34.95 1.72 -33.09
C THR A 20 35.69 2.54 -32.03
N PRO A 21 35.03 3.43 -31.26
CA PRO A 21 35.66 3.96 -30.08
C PRO A 21 35.82 2.77 -29.14
N ALA A 22 37.08 2.43 -28.83
CA ALA A 22 37.39 1.52 -27.75
C ALA A 22 36.63 2.00 -26.51
N ALA A 23 35.78 1.14 -25.97
CA ALA A 23 35.14 1.35 -24.68
C ALA A 23 36.24 1.75 -23.69
N SER A 24 36.27 3.03 -23.33
CA SER A 24 37.10 3.47 -22.22
C SER A 24 36.60 2.68 -21.03
N ALA A 25 37.46 1.83 -20.47
CA ALA A 25 37.23 1.21 -19.18
C ALA A 25 36.73 2.30 -18.23
N ALA A 26 35.45 2.21 -17.87
CA ALA A 26 34.86 3.05 -16.85
C ALA A 26 35.63 2.75 -15.57
N GLY A 27 36.60 3.61 -15.26
CA GLY A 27 37.25 3.61 -13.96
C GLY A 27 36.15 3.74 -12.92
N SER A 28 36.08 2.76 -12.02
CA SER A 28 35.21 2.74 -10.87
C SER A 28 35.55 3.91 -9.94
N VAL A 29 35.05 5.10 -10.24
CA VAL A 29 34.90 6.14 -9.23
C VAL A 29 33.62 5.77 -8.50
N SER A 30 33.76 5.02 -7.40
CA SER A 30 32.71 4.89 -6.40
C SER A 30 32.35 6.32 -5.96
N ALA A 31 31.31 6.88 -6.56
CA ALA A 31 30.74 8.13 -6.13
C ALA A 31 30.16 7.84 -4.75
N ARG A 32 30.90 8.20 -3.70
CA ARG A 32 30.41 8.10 -2.32
C ARG A 32 29.06 8.78 -2.26
N LEU A 33 28.05 8.08 -1.74
CA LEU A 33 26.74 8.68 -1.53
C LEU A 33 26.90 9.99 -0.74
N PRO A 34 26.22 11.07 -1.15
CA PRO A 34 26.30 12.35 -0.46
C PRO A 34 25.81 12.19 0.98
N ALA A 35 26.30 13.06 1.87
CA ALA A 35 25.74 13.15 3.22
C ALA A 35 24.34 13.77 3.17
N THR A 36 23.50 13.46 4.16
CA THR A 36 22.20 14.10 4.31
C THR A 36 22.34 15.58 4.71
N PRO A 37 21.47 16.47 4.22
CA PRO A 37 21.47 17.87 4.62
C PRO A 37 21.33 18.08 6.13
N ALA A 38 21.85 19.20 6.65
CA ALA A 38 21.66 19.57 8.05
C ALA A 38 20.17 19.68 8.41
N GLY A 39 19.81 19.27 9.62
CA GLY A 39 18.40 19.26 10.08
C GLY A 39 17.52 18.17 9.45
N GLN A 40 18.07 17.28 8.64
CA GLN A 40 17.34 16.17 8.02
C GLN A 40 17.95 14.82 8.40
N VAL A 41 17.19 13.73 8.37
CA VAL A 41 17.74 12.37 8.53
C VAL A 41 17.18 11.44 7.47
N LEU A 42 18.04 10.66 6.83
CA LEU A 42 17.61 9.58 5.94
C LEU A 42 17.51 8.28 6.73
N VAL A 43 16.28 7.80 6.90
CA VAL A 43 15.99 6.52 7.55
C VAL A 43 15.62 5.50 6.49
N VAL A 44 16.25 4.34 6.55
CA VAL A 44 15.91 3.18 5.72
C VAL A 44 15.20 2.16 6.59
N GLN A 45 14.13 1.56 6.09
CA GLN A 45 13.51 0.39 6.70
C GLN A 45 13.58 -0.78 5.72
N ALA A 46 13.95 -1.95 6.24
CA ALA A 46 14.00 -3.18 5.46
C ALA A 46 13.67 -4.38 6.37
N ASN A 47 12.80 -5.24 5.89
CA ASN A 47 12.76 -6.63 6.36
C ASN A 47 13.79 -7.41 5.53
N LEU A 48 14.80 -7.96 6.19
CA LEU A 48 15.89 -8.66 5.49
C LEU A 48 15.63 -10.16 5.35
N GLN A 49 14.71 -10.73 6.13
CA GLN A 49 14.49 -12.17 6.22
C GLN A 49 15.80 -12.99 6.39
N ASP A 50 16.84 -12.39 6.97
CA ASP A 50 18.13 -13.03 7.25
C ASP A 50 17.90 -14.03 8.38
N SER A 51 17.74 -15.30 7.97
CA SER A 51 16.96 -16.24 8.77
C SER A 51 17.63 -16.52 10.10
N VAL A 52 16.76 -16.61 11.10
CA VAL A 52 16.92 -17.19 12.44
C VAL A 52 17.58 -18.60 12.45
N ARG A 53 17.85 -19.20 11.28
CA ARG A 53 18.44 -20.52 11.06
C ARG A 53 19.96 -20.43 10.89
N ARG A 54 20.71 -21.22 11.68
CA ARG A 54 22.19 -21.24 11.67
C ARG A 54 22.87 -21.53 10.32
N ALA A 55 22.15 -22.12 9.36
CA ALA A 55 22.66 -22.43 8.03
C ALA A 55 22.69 -21.21 7.11
N ASP A 56 21.70 -20.33 7.25
CA ASP A 56 21.51 -19.12 6.45
C ASP A 56 22.44 -17.99 6.90
N ALA A 57 22.56 -17.77 8.22
CA ALA A 57 23.48 -16.80 8.83
C ALA A 57 25.00 -17.03 8.53
N ARG A 58 25.35 -18.08 7.77
CA ARG A 58 26.71 -18.35 7.27
C ARG A 58 26.94 -17.89 5.83
N ASP A 59 25.89 -17.63 5.07
CA ASP A 59 25.91 -17.22 3.67
C ASP A 59 25.34 -15.80 3.53
N THR A 60 26.16 -14.78 3.80
CA THR A 60 25.74 -13.38 3.91
C THR A 60 25.63 -12.65 2.56
N ARG A 61 25.43 -13.38 1.46
CA ARG A 61 25.45 -12.79 0.12
C ARG A 61 24.26 -11.89 -0.13
N ASP A 62 23.10 -12.26 0.39
CA ASP A 62 21.89 -11.46 0.48
C ASP A 62 22.17 -10.09 1.13
N LEU A 63 22.84 -10.06 2.28
CA LEU A 63 23.22 -8.83 2.99
C LEU A 63 24.23 -8.00 2.20
N ASP A 64 25.15 -8.65 1.49
CA ASP A 64 26.10 -7.97 0.60
C ASP A 64 25.38 -7.34 -0.61
N ASN A 65 24.42 -8.05 -1.19
CA ASN A 65 23.57 -7.57 -2.28
C ASN A 65 22.72 -6.39 -1.81
N PHE A 66 22.07 -6.49 -0.64
CA PHE A 66 21.34 -5.39 -0.01
C PHE A 66 22.23 -4.16 0.17
N ALA A 67 23.42 -4.31 0.76
CA ALA A 67 24.31 -3.18 1.01
C ALA A 67 24.77 -2.48 -0.28
N ARG A 68 25.09 -3.25 -1.33
CA ARG A 68 25.46 -2.72 -2.65
C ARG A 68 24.27 -1.97 -3.26
N ARG A 69 23.10 -2.59 -3.26
CA ARG A 69 21.89 -2.04 -3.86
C ARG A 69 21.41 -0.78 -3.15
N LEU A 70 21.44 -0.77 -1.82
CA LEU A 70 21.16 0.42 -1.02
C LEU A 70 22.14 1.55 -1.35
N ALA A 71 23.43 1.24 -1.51
CA ALA A 71 24.45 2.22 -1.89
C ALA A 71 24.25 2.79 -3.31
N GLU A 72 23.58 2.06 -4.20
CA GLU A 72 23.29 2.48 -5.58
C GLU A 72 21.96 3.25 -5.69
N ARG A 73 20.96 2.90 -4.89
CA ARG A 73 19.57 3.40 -5.02
C ARG A 73 19.19 4.47 -4.02
N ALA A 74 19.86 4.57 -2.87
CA ALA A 74 19.55 5.60 -1.88
C ALA A 74 19.95 7.01 -2.37
N PRO A 75 19.16 8.06 -2.06
CA PRO A 75 19.46 9.43 -2.50
C PRO A 75 20.66 10.06 -1.77
N ALA A 76 21.03 9.51 -0.61
CA ALA A 76 22.13 9.91 0.24
C ALA A 76 22.56 8.73 1.10
N ALA A 77 23.71 8.84 1.76
CA ALA A 77 24.14 7.83 2.71
C ALA A 77 23.16 7.80 3.90
N PRO A 78 22.55 6.65 4.22
CA PRO A 78 21.60 6.56 5.33
C PRO A 78 22.18 7.06 6.65
N ASP A 79 21.36 7.71 7.45
CA ASP A 79 21.70 8.10 8.82
C ASP A 79 21.37 6.98 9.80
N ALA A 80 20.27 6.28 9.55
CA ALA A 80 19.82 5.12 10.31
C ALA A 80 19.19 4.07 9.40
N LEU A 81 19.35 2.80 9.79
CA LEU A 81 18.62 1.67 9.22
C LEU A 81 17.82 1.00 10.34
N LEU A 82 16.54 0.76 10.08
CA LEU A 82 15.58 0.06 10.93
C LEU A 82 15.32 -1.30 10.28
N LEU A 83 15.90 -2.35 10.87
CA LEU A 83 15.94 -3.67 10.26
C LEU A 83 15.08 -4.64 11.05
N THR A 84 14.27 -5.40 10.33
CA THR A 84 13.48 -6.52 10.87
C THR A 84 13.94 -7.84 10.24
N GLU A 85 13.67 -8.93 10.94
CA GLU A 85 14.13 -10.29 10.64
C GLU A 85 15.64 -10.36 10.34
N VAL A 86 16.47 -9.81 11.23
CA VAL A 86 17.93 -9.87 11.15
C VAL A 86 18.58 -10.20 12.49
N LEU A 87 19.59 -11.07 12.47
CA LEU A 87 20.35 -11.44 13.66
C LEU A 87 21.50 -10.47 13.95
N GLY A 88 22.01 -10.51 15.19
CA GLY A 88 23.13 -9.67 15.62
C GLY A 88 24.37 -9.72 14.72
N PRO A 89 24.88 -10.92 14.37
CA PRO A 89 25.99 -11.06 13.42
C PRO A 89 25.68 -10.47 12.04
N GLY A 90 24.49 -10.70 11.50
CA GLY A 90 24.04 -10.16 10.21
C GLY A 90 24.02 -8.63 10.20
N ALA A 91 23.40 -8.01 11.21
CA ALA A 91 23.38 -6.55 11.35
C ALA A 91 24.79 -5.93 11.46
N ARG A 92 25.72 -6.60 12.16
CA ARG A 92 27.13 -6.18 12.24
C ARG A 92 27.87 -6.35 10.91
N HIS A 93 27.64 -7.45 10.20
CA HIS A 93 28.18 -7.68 8.87
C HIS A 93 27.71 -6.61 7.89
N LEU A 94 26.40 -6.38 7.83
CA LEU A 94 25.77 -5.35 7.01
C LEU A 94 26.35 -3.95 7.32
N ALA A 95 26.48 -3.57 8.59
CA ALA A 95 27.12 -2.30 8.95
C ALA A 95 28.54 -2.17 8.37
N ASN A 96 29.33 -3.25 8.39
CA ASN A 96 30.68 -3.26 7.83
C ASN A 96 30.70 -3.17 6.31
N VAL A 97 29.84 -3.93 5.62
CA VAL A 97 29.75 -3.92 4.16
C VAL A 97 29.25 -2.57 3.65
N LEU A 98 28.20 -2.02 4.29
CA LEU A 98 27.65 -0.71 3.94
C LEU A 98 28.66 0.42 4.18
N SER A 99 29.49 0.32 5.24
CA SER A 99 30.59 1.26 5.46
C SER A 99 31.59 1.26 4.30
N ARG A 100 31.91 0.09 3.75
CA ARG A 100 32.79 -0.03 2.57
C ARG A 100 32.09 0.48 1.31
N ALA A 101 30.85 0.09 1.07
CA ALA A 101 30.08 0.43 -0.13
C ALA A 101 29.84 1.95 -0.27
N THR A 102 29.58 2.64 0.84
CA THR A 102 29.26 4.08 0.84
C THR A 102 30.43 4.99 1.22
N GLY A 103 31.52 4.42 1.77
CA GLY A 103 32.63 5.18 2.35
C GLY A 103 32.30 5.88 3.68
N GLN A 104 31.16 5.58 4.31
CA GLN A 104 30.76 6.07 5.63
C GLN A 104 31.17 5.12 6.76
N ARG A 105 30.72 5.38 8.00
CA ARG A 105 31.00 4.51 9.16
C ARG A 105 29.70 4.15 9.87
N TYR A 106 29.23 2.93 9.65
CA TYR A 106 28.05 2.40 10.31
C TYR A 106 28.40 1.50 11.48
N ARG A 107 27.50 1.46 12.47
CA ARG A 107 27.57 0.55 13.60
C ARG A 107 26.17 0.04 13.90
N ALA A 108 26.05 -1.28 14.11
CA ALA A 108 24.86 -1.87 14.73
C ALA A 108 24.77 -1.36 16.18
N GLU A 109 23.92 -0.36 16.40
CA GLU A 109 23.75 0.31 17.69
C GLU A 109 22.90 -0.55 18.63
N VAL A 110 21.85 -1.17 18.09
CA VAL A 110 21.03 -2.16 18.76
C VAL A 110 20.96 -3.37 17.85
N ALA A 111 21.30 -4.55 18.35
CA ALA A 111 21.18 -5.79 17.58
C ALA A 111 21.10 -7.00 18.52
N GLY A 112 20.39 -8.04 18.09
CA GLY A 112 20.22 -9.26 18.86
C GLY A 112 21.50 -10.09 19.05
N GLU A 113 21.33 -11.30 19.56
CA GLU A 113 22.43 -12.27 19.71
C GLU A 113 22.55 -13.17 18.46
N ARG A 114 23.21 -14.32 18.60
CA ARG A 114 23.35 -15.32 17.52
C ARG A 114 22.09 -16.17 17.33
N SER A 115 21.19 -16.18 18.31
CA SER A 115 19.88 -16.83 18.24
C SER A 115 18.83 -15.73 18.38
N ALA A 116 17.78 -15.76 17.55
CA ALA A 116 16.64 -14.88 17.78
C ALA A 116 15.83 -15.38 19.00
N PHE A 117 15.74 -16.70 19.19
CA PHE A 117 15.03 -17.27 20.33
C PHE A 117 15.82 -17.09 21.62
N LEU A 118 15.20 -16.42 22.57
CA LEU A 118 15.68 -16.19 23.92
C LEU A 118 15.24 -17.34 24.85
N PRO A 119 15.92 -17.54 26.00
CA PRO A 119 15.58 -18.62 26.94
C PRO A 119 14.15 -18.57 27.50
N ASP A 120 13.52 -17.39 27.50
CA ASP A 120 12.14 -17.16 27.94
C ASP A 120 11.11 -17.39 26.82
N GLY A 121 11.55 -17.87 25.64
CA GLY A 121 10.69 -18.16 24.48
C GLY A 121 10.51 -16.98 23.54
N ALA A 122 10.99 -15.79 23.89
CA ALA A 122 10.80 -14.61 23.07
C ALA A 122 11.72 -14.53 21.87
N VAL A 123 11.31 -13.77 20.86
CA VAL A 123 12.05 -13.61 19.61
C VAL A 123 12.69 -12.24 19.52
N ARG A 124 14.00 -12.19 19.25
CA ARG A 124 14.78 -10.96 19.06
C ARG A 124 15.44 -10.96 17.69
N GLN A 125 14.75 -10.35 16.73
CA GLN A 125 15.13 -10.35 15.31
C GLN A 125 15.15 -8.94 14.69
N ASN A 126 15.33 -7.92 15.52
CA ASN A 126 15.35 -6.53 15.09
C ASN A 126 16.71 -5.90 15.35
N ALA A 127 17.12 -4.98 14.49
CA ALA A 127 18.35 -4.22 14.66
C ALA A 127 18.22 -2.77 14.21
N ILE A 128 18.99 -1.90 14.84
CA ILE A 128 19.15 -0.50 14.44
C ILE A 128 20.62 -0.26 14.14
N ILE A 129 20.93 0.16 12.91
CA ILE A 129 22.27 0.55 12.48
C ILE A 129 22.30 2.07 12.34
N LEU A 130 23.33 2.72 12.91
CA LEU A 130 23.53 4.16 12.79
C LEU A 130 24.78 4.47 11.99
N ASN A 131 24.70 5.50 11.13
CA ASN A 131 25.87 6.14 10.56
C ASN A 131 26.53 7.01 11.64
N THR A 132 27.57 6.48 12.26
CA THR A 132 28.27 7.12 13.38
C THR A 132 28.99 8.42 13.02
N ARG A 133 29.10 8.79 11.74
CA ARG A 133 29.61 10.11 11.33
C ARG A 133 28.56 11.21 11.43
N THR A 134 27.30 10.90 11.20
CA THR A 134 26.19 11.87 11.22
C THR A 134 25.36 11.76 12.49
N MET A 135 25.27 10.55 13.07
CA MET A 135 24.43 10.23 14.22
C MET A 135 25.24 9.82 15.46
N THR A 136 24.60 9.98 16.62
CA THR A 136 25.02 9.44 17.91
C THR A 136 23.80 8.91 18.67
N ALA A 137 23.98 7.90 19.51
CA ALA A 137 22.97 7.53 20.50
C ALA A 137 22.97 8.60 21.61
N ALA A 138 21.82 9.24 21.80
CA ALA A 138 21.60 10.25 22.84
C ALA A 138 21.10 9.62 24.16
N ALA A 139 20.55 8.40 24.10
CA ALA A 139 20.24 7.56 25.25
C ALA A 139 20.62 6.10 24.94
N ARG A 140 20.72 5.26 25.98
CA ARG A 140 21.02 3.83 25.81
C ARG A 140 19.86 3.16 25.05
N GLY A 141 20.17 2.58 23.90
CA GLY A 141 19.22 1.73 23.17
C GLY A 141 19.03 0.36 23.82
N GLY A 142 17.96 -0.32 23.42
CA GLY A 142 17.59 -1.62 23.98
C GLY A 142 16.48 -2.30 23.20
N PHE A 143 15.82 -3.24 23.87
CA PHE A 143 14.70 -3.99 23.33
C PHE A 143 13.47 -3.77 24.20
N GLU A 144 12.30 -3.66 23.57
CA GLU A 144 11.00 -3.69 24.24
C GLU A 144 10.24 -4.94 23.88
N ARG A 145 9.78 -5.69 24.88
CA ARG A 145 8.93 -6.85 24.66
C ARG A 145 7.53 -6.41 24.25
N VAL A 146 7.08 -6.86 23.09
CA VAL A 146 5.72 -6.68 22.58
C VAL A 146 5.26 -7.97 21.92
N GLN A 147 4.18 -8.57 22.44
CA GLN A 147 3.60 -9.81 21.89
C GLN A 147 4.64 -10.92 21.69
N ASP A 148 5.41 -11.23 22.75
CA ASP A 148 6.49 -12.24 22.74
C ASP A 148 7.67 -11.95 21.79
N GLU A 149 7.73 -10.75 21.21
CA GLU A 149 8.82 -10.30 20.34
C GLU A 149 9.51 -9.03 20.87
N ASP A 150 10.84 -9.01 20.84
CA ASP A 150 11.70 -7.93 21.30
C ASP A 150 11.93 -6.90 20.17
N GLN A 151 11.34 -5.71 20.33
CA GLN A 151 11.39 -4.60 19.39
C GLN A 151 12.59 -3.70 19.68
N ALA A 152 13.45 -3.45 18.68
CA ALA A 152 14.67 -2.67 18.89
C ALA A 152 14.34 -1.17 18.95
N TYR A 153 14.94 -0.46 19.90
CA TYR A 153 14.78 1.00 19.99
C TYR A 153 16.06 1.71 20.42
N VAL A 154 16.25 2.94 19.96
CA VAL A 154 17.29 3.85 20.46
C VAL A 154 16.84 5.29 20.27
N VAL A 155 17.15 6.15 21.23
CA VAL A 155 17.03 7.60 21.01
C VAL A 155 18.33 8.10 20.40
N ALA A 156 18.32 8.33 19.10
CA ALA A 156 19.45 8.87 18.37
C ALA A 156 19.36 10.40 18.24
N ALA A 157 20.46 11.04 17.87
CA ALA A 157 20.48 12.45 17.52
C ALA A 157 21.56 12.69 16.45
N ARG A 158 21.34 13.69 15.62
CA ARG A 158 22.40 14.20 14.74
C ARG A 158 23.52 14.77 15.60
N ARG A 159 24.76 14.52 15.19
CA ARG A 159 25.96 15.03 15.88
C ARG A 159 26.10 16.54 15.84
N ASP A 160 25.49 17.18 14.84
CA ASP A 160 25.42 18.64 14.73
C ASP A 160 24.37 19.27 15.68
N GLY A 161 23.64 18.45 16.44
CA GLY A 161 22.62 18.90 17.40
C GLY A 161 21.31 19.36 16.77
N THR A 162 21.16 19.24 15.44
CA THR A 162 20.01 19.80 14.73
C THR A 162 18.73 18.99 14.86
N LEU A 163 18.83 17.70 15.17
CA LEU A 163 17.66 16.82 15.27
C LEU A 163 17.87 15.70 16.28
N ARG A 164 16.90 15.52 17.17
CA ARG A 164 16.74 14.32 17.99
C ARG A 164 15.75 13.39 17.30
N VAL A 165 16.06 12.10 17.25
CA VAL A 165 15.35 11.12 16.44
C VAL A 165 15.21 9.82 17.23
N PRO A 166 14.13 9.66 18.01
CA PRO A 166 13.75 8.37 18.56
C PRO A 166 13.47 7.37 17.43
N LEU A 167 14.13 6.23 17.44
CA LEU A 167 14.06 5.22 16.39
C LEU A 167 13.56 3.91 16.99
N VAL A 168 12.61 3.28 16.31
CA VAL A 168 12.06 1.96 16.64
C VAL A 168 12.06 1.10 15.39
N ALA A 169 12.63 -0.11 15.48
CA ALA A 169 12.47 -1.16 14.48
C ALA A 169 11.54 -2.23 15.08
N ALA A 170 10.37 -2.41 14.46
CA ALA A 170 9.27 -3.20 14.98
C ALA A 170 8.84 -4.32 14.03
N HIS A 171 8.77 -5.54 14.58
CA HIS A 171 8.23 -6.73 13.95
C HIS A 171 7.38 -7.45 15.02
N PRO A 172 6.11 -7.03 15.20
CA PRO A 172 5.24 -7.62 16.22
C PRO A 172 4.70 -8.99 15.79
N GLY A 173 4.57 -9.90 16.75
CA GLY A 173 4.16 -11.28 16.49
C GLY A 173 2.66 -11.50 16.28
N GLY A 174 1.82 -10.58 16.75
CA GLY A 174 0.36 -10.69 16.75
C GLY A 174 -0.32 -9.52 16.07
N ASP A 175 -1.49 -9.12 16.59
CA ASP A 175 -2.24 -7.98 16.08
C ASP A 175 -1.36 -6.70 16.13
N PRO A 176 -1.13 -6.03 15.00
CA PRO A 176 -0.30 -4.83 14.97
C PRO A 176 -0.88 -3.66 15.76
N ALA A 177 -2.20 -3.60 16.03
CA ALA A 177 -2.81 -2.45 16.69
C ALA A 177 -2.34 -2.24 18.14
N PRO A 178 -2.43 -3.23 19.05
CA PRO A 178 -1.88 -3.10 20.40
C PRO A 178 -0.37 -2.81 20.41
N ALA A 179 0.37 -3.39 19.46
CA ALA A 179 1.82 -3.26 19.38
C ALA A 179 2.23 -1.85 18.94
N ALA A 180 1.65 -1.35 17.86
CA ALA A 180 1.89 -0.02 17.32
C ALA A 180 1.52 1.05 18.35
N ALA A 181 0.35 0.92 19.01
CA ALA A 181 -0.09 1.84 20.05
C ALA A 181 0.91 1.89 21.23
N LEU A 182 1.30 0.73 21.76
CA LEU A 182 2.23 0.65 22.89
C LEU A 182 3.60 1.26 22.55
N LEU A 183 4.16 0.92 21.38
CA LEU A 183 5.43 1.48 20.93
C LEU A 183 5.31 2.99 20.72
N ALA A 184 4.27 3.45 20.04
CA ALA A 184 4.05 4.87 19.82
C ALA A 184 3.91 5.63 21.15
N ASP A 185 3.11 5.13 22.10
CA ASP A 185 2.89 5.78 23.40
C ASP A 185 4.14 5.80 24.27
N ARG A 186 4.95 4.74 24.20
CA ARG A 186 6.25 4.68 24.89
C ARG A 186 7.19 5.80 24.42
N PHE A 187 7.24 6.04 23.12
CA PHE A 187 8.14 7.03 22.51
C PHE A 187 7.46 8.37 22.20
N ALA A 188 6.17 8.52 22.53
CA ALA A 188 5.37 9.74 22.28
C ALA A 188 5.84 10.96 23.09
N ARG A 189 6.62 10.72 24.16
CA ARG A 189 7.15 11.73 25.08
C ARG A 189 8.61 12.12 24.80
N GLU A 190 9.24 11.50 23.81
CA GLU A 190 10.59 11.88 23.43
C GLU A 190 10.53 13.11 22.52
N ASP A 191 11.30 14.14 22.85
CA ASP A 191 11.43 15.32 22.00
C ASP A 191 12.10 14.95 20.66
N GLY A 192 11.62 15.54 19.57
CA GLY A 192 12.20 15.38 18.23
C GLY A 192 11.29 14.63 17.25
N VAL A 193 11.91 13.94 16.28
CA VAL A 193 11.21 13.22 15.20
C VAL A 193 11.20 11.74 15.53
N THR A 194 10.10 11.26 16.12
CA THR A 194 9.94 9.84 16.42
C THR A 194 9.63 9.07 15.14
N VAL A 195 10.43 8.03 14.87
CA VAL A 195 10.32 7.17 13.70
C VAL A 195 10.06 5.73 14.14
N LEU A 196 8.96 5.18 13.65
CA LEU A 196 8.57 3.79 13.82
C LEU A 196 8.66 3.11 12.46
N GLY A 197 9.71 2.31 12.26
CA GLY A 197 9.89 1.47 11.08
C GLY A 197 9.58 0.02 11.41
N GLY A 198 8.96 -0.72 10.49
CA GLY A 198 8.64 -2.11 10.74
C GLY A 198 7.77 -2.74 9.67
N ASP A 199 7.71 -4.06 9.63
CA ASP A 199 6.75 -4.82 8.84
C ASP A 199 5.70 -5.40 9.80
N PHE A 200 4.57 -4.70 9.92
CA PHE A 200 3.52 -5.01 10.90
C PHE A 200 2.75 -6.30 10.61
N ARG A 201 3.28 -7.20 9.76
CA ARG A 201 2.69 -8.44 9.19
C ARG A 201 1.31 -8.29 8.56
N ALA A 202 0.72 -7.11 8.63
CA ALA A 202 -0.54 -6.71 8.02
C ALA A 202 -0.28 -5.69 6.92
N GLY A 203 -1.12 -5.72 5.88
CA GLY A 203 -1.24 -4.61 4.95
C GLY A 203 -1.95 -3.43 5.62
N ARG A 204 -1.94 -2.26 4.97
CA ARG A 204 -2.67 -1.08 5.45
C ARG A 204 -4.18 -1.34 5.52
N CYS A 205 -4.69 -2.21 4.65
CA CYS A 205 -6.11 -2.51 4.50
C CYS A 205 -6.54 -3.72 5.34
N ALA A 206 -7.74 -3.65 5.92
CA ALA A 206 -8.41 -4.76 6.59
C ALA A 206 -8.67 -5.93 5.62
N VAL A 207 -9.02 -5.60 4.38
CA VAL A 207 -9.28 -6.53 3.29
C VAL A 207 -8.35 -6.21 2.12
N PRO A 208 -7.62 -7.19 1.54
CA PRO A 208 -6.83 -6.97 0.34
C PRO A 208 -7.75 -6.78 -0.87
N ALA A 209 -8.02 -5.53 -1.25
CA ALA A 209 -8.64 -5.23 -2.54
C ALA A 209 -7.54 -5.11 -3.60
N ARG A 210 -7.66 -5.88 -4.70
CA ARG A 210 -6.65 -5.94 -5.77
C ARG A 210 -6.49 -4.63 -6.55
N ASP A 211 -7.44 -3.72 -6.39
CA ASP A 211 -7.67 -2.51 -7.18
C ASP A 211 -7.62 -1.21 -6.35
N GLN A 212 -7.22 -1.27 -5.07
CA GLN A 212 -7.46 -0.13 -4.18
C GLN A 212 -6.25 0.78 -3.97
N THR A 213 -6.37 2.02 -4.44
CA THR A 213 -5.39 3.09 -4.18
C THR A 213 -5.75 3.90 -2.93
N ILE A 214 -7.01 4.30 -2.74
CA ILE A 214 -7.53 4.91 -1.50
C ILE A 214 -8.99 4.47 -1.31
N GLY A 215 -9.33 3.93 -0.13
CA GLY A 215 -10.73 3.65 0.22
C GLY A 215 -11.00 2.30 0.87
N CYS A 216 -9.98 1.50 1.18
CA CYS A 216 -10.20 0.30 1.99
C CYS A 216 -10.55 0.74 3.41
N GLU A 217 -11.27 -0.11 4.14
CA GLU A 217 -11.26 0.03 5.59
C GLU A 217 -9.81 -0.17 6.07
N PRO A 218 -9.17 0.87 6.64
CA PRO A 218 -7.80 0.74 7.11
C PRO A 218 -7.77 -0.20 8.32
N GLN A 219 -6.70 -0.98 8.47
CA GLN A 219 -6.45 -1.70 9.71
C GLN A 219 -6.43 -0.72 10.89
N ALA A 220 -6.95 -1.16 12.03
CA ALA A 220 -7.09 -0.31 13.22
C ALA A 220 -5.76 0.36 13.62
N PHE A 221 -4.63 -0.35 13.54
CA PHE A 221 -3.30 0.20 13.87
C PHE A 221 -2.93 1.41 13.01
N TRP A 222 -3.29 1.38 11.72
CA TRP A 222 -2.93 2.44 10.79
C TRP A 222 -3.75 3.69 11.09
N GLY A 223 -5.06 3.55 11.31
CA GLY A 223 -5.93 4.67 11.70
C GLY A 223 -5.53 5.27 13.05
N ASP A 224 -5.15 4.42 14.01
CA ASP A 224 -4.70 4.81 15.34
C ASP A 224 -3.38 5.60 15.34
N LEU A 225 -2.41 5.20 14.51
CA LEU A 225 -1.15 5.92 14.31
C LEU A 225 -1.36 7.24 13.54
N THR A 226 -2.08 7.18 12.42
CA THR A 226 -2.18 8.30 11.46
C THR A 226 -3.26 9.31 11.77
N GLY A 227 -4.18 9.03 12.71
CA GLY A 227 -5.17 9.97 13.22
C GLY A 227 -4.78 10.50 14.60
N PRO A 228 -5.20 9.83 15.70
CA PRO A 228 -5.00 10.32 17.08
C PRO A 228 -3.55 10.56 17.50
N ARG A 229 -2.56 9.93 16.84
CA ARG A 229 -1.13 10.05 17.19
C ARG A 229 -0.32 10.88 16.19
N ALA A 230 -0.97 11.43 15.16
CA ALA A 230 -0.34 12.33 14.18
C ALA A 230 0.93 11.78 13.49
N TYR A 231 1.07 10.46 13.38
CA TYR A 231 2.14 9.90 12.55
C TYR A 231 1.82 10.10 11.08
N THR A 232 2.86 10.30 10.28
CA THR A 232 2.78 10.33 8.81
C THR A 232 3.33 9.03 8.28
N ASP A 233 2.56 8.34 7.43
CA ASP A 233 3.03 7.16 6.70
C ASP A 233 3.89 7.63 5.53
N ALA A 234 5.20 7.40 5.61
CA ALA A 234 6.13 7.97 4.65
C ALA A 234 5.91 7.47 3.22
N TYR A 235 5.49 6.21 3.04
CA TYR A 235 5.33 5.63 1.71
C TYR A 235 3.97 5.96 1.13
N PHE A 236 2.91 5.84 1.94
CA PHE A 236 1.57 6.10 1.45
C PHE A 236 1.33 7.59 1.16
N GLU A 237 1.80 8.50 2.02
CA GLU A 237 1.53 9.93 1.83
C GLU A 237 2.39 10.60 0.74
N ARG A 238 3.38 9.89 0.20
CA ARG A 238 4.34 10.42 -0.78
C ARG A 238 4.48 9.59 -2.06
N GLY A 239 3.96 8.37 -2.08
CA GLY A 239 4.10 7.43 -3.21
C GLY A 239 2.79 7.09 -3.90
N ASP A 240 2.91 6.35 -5.00
CA ASP A 240 1.83 5.64 -5.69
C ASP A 240 1.70 4.18 -5.21
N ALA A 241 2.31 3.87 -4.05
CA ALA A 241 2.35 2.52 -3.50
C ALA A 241 0.94 2.02 -3.18
N GLN A 242 0.46 1.06 -3.97
CA GLN A 242 -0.70 0.25 -3.62
C GLN A 242 -0.41 -0.47 -2.29
N ALA A 243 -1.43 -0.55 -1.42
CA ALA A 243 -1.31 -1.30 -0.18
C ALA A 243 -0.98 -2.76 -0.50
N ARG A 244 0.14 -3.28 0.02
CA ARG A 244 0.48 -4.70 -0.12
C ARG A 244 0.45 -5.38 1.25
N PRO A 245 -0.04 -6.63 1.36
CA PRO A 245 0.23 -7.47 2.53
C PRO A 245 1.75 -7.54 2.76
N HIS A 246 2.18 -7.65 4.02
CA HIS A 246 3.61 -7.75 4.36
C HIS A 246 4.46 -6.61 3.76
N SER A 247 3.96 -5.37 3.88
CA SER A 247 4.75 -4.19 3.52
C SER A 247 5.56 -3.71 4.71
N GLY A 248 6.79 -3.28 4.45
CA GLY A 248 7.50 -2.41 5.36
C GLY A 248 6.82 -1.03 5.48
N TYR A 249 6.83 -0.47 6.67
CA TYR A 249 6.30 0.86 7.00
C TYR A 249 7.40 1.74 7.58
N VAL A 250 7.29 3.04 7.33
CA VAL A 250 8.01 4.08 8.08
C VAL A 250 7.00 5.15 8.48
N PHE A 251 6.61 5.12 9.75
CA PHE A 251 5.79 6.16 10.36
C PHE A 251 6.69 7.19 11.03
N ALA A 252 6.44 8.47 10.78
CA ALA A 252 7.21 9.56 11.41
C ALA A 252 6.29 10.61 12.03
N ARG A 253 6.60 11.04 13.26
CA ARG A 253 6.08 12.29 13.87
C ARG A 253 7.03 13.46 13.55
N GLY A 254 7.29 13.63 12.26
CA GLY A 254 8.13 14.68 11.69
C GLY A 254 7.64 15.03 10.29
N ASP A 255 8.32 15.94 9.61
CA ASP A 255 8.00 16.23 8.21
C ASP A 255 8.65 15.19 7.30
N VAL A 256 7.85 14.44 6.54
CA VAL A 256 8.36 13.52 5.52
C VAL A 256 8.63 14.32 4.25
N LEU A 257 9.90 14.63 4.00
CA LEU A 257 10.32 15.48 2.88
C LEU A 257 10.31 14.73 1.56
N LYS A 258 10.80 13.49 1.58
CA LYS A 258 10.84 12.56 0.43
C LYS A 258 10.80 11.13 0.94
N ALA A 259 10.21 10.21 0.18
CA ALA A 259 10.29 8.79 0.45
C ALA A 259 10.15 7.99 -0.84
N ALA A 260 10.68 6.77 -0.85
CA ALA A 260 10.47 5.80 -1.93
C ALA A 260 10.67 4.37 -1.43
N ILE A 261 10.13 3.42 -2.20
CA ILE A 261 10.34 1.98 -2.05
C ILE A 261 11.21 1.51 -3.23
N ASP A 262 12.13 0.59 -2.98
CA ASP A 262 12.96 -0.02 -4.00
C ASP A 262 12.19 -1.12 -4.76
N THR A 263 11.59 -0.79 -5.91
CA THR A 263 10.67 -1.67 -6.62
C THR A 263 11.32 -2.63 -7.62
N ASP A 264 12.61 -2.48 -7.94
CA ASP A 264 13.27 -3.25 -9.01
C ASP A 264 13.87 -4.59 -8.50
N MET A 265 13.12 -5.40 -7.75
CA MET A 265 13.58 -6.70 -7.24
C MET A 265 13.47 -7.81 -8.30
N PRO A 266 14.39 -8.81 -8.32
CA PRO A 266 14.24 -10.00 -9.18
C PRO A 266 13.03 -10.84 -8.75
N ASP A 267 12.59 -11.79 -9.59
CA ASP A 267 11.51 -12.72 -9.21
C ASP A 267 11.93 -13.53 -7.98
N VAL A 268 11.25 -13.24 -6.88
CA VAL A 268 11.55 -13.73 -5.54
C VAL A 268 11.33 -15.25 -5.44
N SER A 269 10.36 -15.78 -6.17
CA SER A 269 9.90 -17.18 -6.02
C SER A 269 10.95 -18.20 -6.47
N ASP A 270 11.75 -17.86 -7.49
CA ASP A 270 12.83 -18.71 -8.00
C ASP A 270 14.11 -18.61 -7.15
N CYS A 271 14.35 -17.44 -6.54
CA CYS A 271 15.57 -17.21 -5.77
C CYS A 271 15.51 -17.77 -4.34
N LYS A 272 14.35 -17.65 -3.68
CA LYS A 272 14.18 -17.88 -2.23
C LYS A 272 14.70 -19.24 -1.75
N ALA A 273 14.37 -20.32 -2.46
CA ALA A 273 14.66 -21.67 -1.99
C ALA A 273 16.16 -21.97 -1.79
N ALA A 274 17.04 -21.33 -2.58
CA ALA A 274 18.47 -21.52 -2.46
C ALA A 274 19.07 -20.71 -1.29
N PHE A 275 18.58 -19.49 -1.08
CA PHE A 275 19.01 -18.62 0.01
C PHE A 275 18.53 -19.16 1.37
N ASP A 276 17.25 -19.51 1.51
CA ASP A 276 16.67 -20.12 2.73
C ASP A 276 17.41 -21.41 3.18
N ALA A 277 18.06 -22.10 2.23
CA ALA A 277 18.83 -23.31 2.48
C ALA A 277 20.32 -23.07 2.79
N GLY A 278 20.78 -21.81 2.82
CA GLY A 278 22.20 -21.43 2.93
C GLY A 278 23.04 -21.90 1.75
N ARG A 279 22.44 -21.95 0.55
CA ARG A 279 23.06 -22.43 -0.70
C ARG A 279 22.97 -21.38 -1.79
N SER A 280 23.15 -20.09 -1.49
CA SER A 280 23.06 -19.02 -2.49
C SER A 280 23.99 -19.28 -3.68
N HIS A 281 25.18 -19.87 -3.44
CA HIS A 281 26.13 -20.26 -4.50
C HIS A 281 25.56 -21.22 -5.57
N ALA A 282 24.52 -21.99 -5.25
CA ALA A 282 23.87 -22.91 -6.16
C ALA A 282 22.69 -22.27 -6.92
N ALA A 283 22.25 -21.07 -6.53
CA ALA A 283 21.24 -20.32 -7.29
C ALA A 283 21.79 -19.92 -8.67
N ASP A 284 20.90 -19.61 -9.62
CA ASP A 284 21.31 -19.02 -10.88
C ASP A 284 22.02 -17.68 -10.68
N ARG A 285 22.60 -17.16 -11.77
CA ARG A 285 23.42 -15.95 -11.68
C ARG A 285 22.60 -14.72 -11.25
N ASP A 286 21.39 -14.57 -11.76
CA ASP A 286 20.60 -13.38 -11.53
C ASP A 286 20.14 -13.33 -10.07
N CYS A 287 19.70 -14.46 -9.51
CA CYS A 287 19.42 -14.61 -8.09
C CYS A 287 20.65 -14.37 -7.22
N ARG A 288 21.80 -14.99 -7.55
CA ARG A 288 23.04 -14.78 -6.78
C ARG A 288 23.47 -13.33 -6.73
N ASP A 289 23.31 -12.62 -7.84
CA ASP A 289 23.83 -11.28 -8.00
C ASP A 289 22.82 -10.22 -7.54
N ALA A 290 21.51 -10.48 -7.47
CA ALA A 290 20.50 -9.44 -7.21
C ALA A 290 19.60 -9.69 -5.98
N TYR A 291 19.36 -10.94 -5.58
CA TYR A 291 18.44 -11.24 -4.48
C TYR A 291 19.03 -10.86 -3.12
N TYR A 292 18.20 -10.26 -2.27
CA TYR A 292 18.59 -9.85 -0.91
C TYR A 292 17.52 -10.05 0.15
N ALA A 293 16.24 -10.06 -0.23
CA ALA A 293 15.09 -10.35 0.62
C ALA A 293 13.87 -10.56 -0.28
N ASP A 294 12.79 -11.10 0.29
CA ASP A 294 11.48 -11.19 -0.38
C ASP A 294 10.76 -9.83 -0.39
N GLU A 295 11.21 -8.88 0.43
CA GLU A 295 10.61 -7.56 0.59
C GLU A 295 11.50 -6.43 0.08
N PRO A 296 10.92 -5.43 -0.62
CA PRO A 296 11.65 -4.25 -1.00
C PRO A 296 12.00 -3.43 0.24
N PHE A 297 13.18 -2.81 0.26
CA PHE A 297 13.45 -1.80 1.29
C PHE A 297 12.81 -0.47 0.90
N GLY A 298 12.48 0.34 1.89
CA GLY A 298 12.07 1.71 1.67
C GLY A 298 12.93 2.69 2.44
N TRP A 299 12.89 3.95 2.02
CA TRP A 299 13.60 5.02 2.70
C TRP A 299 12.73 6.28 2.81
N ALA A 300 12.96 7.04 3.88
CA ALA A 300 12.31 8.32 4.13
C ALA A 300 13.36 9.36 4.57
N LEU A 301 13.37 10.50 3.89
CA LEU A 301 14.11 11.69 4.28
C LEU A 301 13.20 12.55 5.14
N LEU A 302 13.57 12.68 6.42
CA LEU A 302 12.75 13.29 7.45
C LEU A 302 13.35 14.61 7.91
N GLY A 303 12.51 15.58 8.25
CA GLY A 303 12.87 16.83 8.92
C GLY A 303 12.08 17.02 10.22
N ALA A 304 12.42 18.09 10.95
CA ALA A 304 11.66 18.50 12.13
C ALA A 304 10.17 18.69 11.80
N ALA A 305 9.30 18.36 12.75
CA ALA A 305 7.86 18.54 12.59
C ALA A 305 7.53 20.03 12.40
N ARG A 306 6.74 20.34 11.37
CA ARG A 306 6.05 21.63 11.24
C ARG A 306 4.78 21.61 12.10
N ASP A 307 4.41 22.76 12.64
CA ASP A 307 3.18 22.94 13.44
C ASP A 307 1.94 22.42 12.72
N GLU A 308 1.89 22.63 11.40
CA GLU A 308 0.87 22.08 10.53
C GLU A 308 1.51 21.44 9.30
N GLN A 309 1.01 20.26 8.94
CA GLN A 309 1.33 19.60 7.68
C GLN A 309 0.04 19.33 6.93
N GLN A 310 0.04 19.59 5.62
CA GLN A 310 -1.08 19.34 4.73
C GLN A 310 -0.61 18.44 3.59
N SER A 311 -1.42 17.44 3.25
CA SER A 311 -1.15 16.51 2.16
C SER A 311 -2.42 16.19 1.37
N VAL A 312 -2.26 16.07 0.05
CA VAL A 312 -3.28 15.49 -0.85
C VAL A 312 -2.67 14.27 -1.51
N ILE A 313 -3.33 13.12 -1.32
CA ILE A 313 -2.78 11.79 -1.61
C ILE A 313 -3.82 11.00 -2.43
N PRO A 314 -3.44 10.21 -3.44
CA PRO A 314 -2.09 10.19 -4.03
C PRO A 314 -1.86 11.48 -4.83
N ALA A 315 -0.60 11.74 -5.20
CA ALA A 315 -0.24 12.95 -5.95
C ALA A 315 -0.74 12.95 -7.42
N LYS A 316 -1.17 11.78 -7.92
CA LYS A 316 -1.77 11.54 -9.24
C LYS A 316 -2.75 10.38 -9.10
N ILE A 317 -3.85 10.40 -9.84
CA ILE A 317 -4.83 9.31 -9.85
C ILE A 317 -5.07 8.79 -11.26
N ALA A 318 -5.42 7.52 -11.36
CA ALA A 318 -5.94 6.91 -12.57
C ALA A 318 -7.42 6.55 -12.36
N LEU A 319 -8.21 6.72 -13.41
CA LEU A 319 -9.61 6.29 -13.50
C LEU A 319 -9.68 5.02 -14.34
N ASP A 320 -9.06 3.97 -13.80
CA ASP A 320 -8.88 2.63 -14.37
C ASP A 320 -9.83 1.57 -13.78
N HIS A 321 -10.62 1.95 -12.78
CA HIS A 321 -11.63 1.10 -12.16
C HIS A 321 -13.04 1.57 -12.53
N CYS A 322 -13.83 0.64 -13.05
CA CYS A 322 -15.22 0.87 -13.44
C CYS A 322 -16.16 0.16 -12.48
N GLU A 323 -17.08 0.95 -11.95
CA GLU A 323 -18.26 0.48 -11.26
C GLU A 323 -19.49 0.86 -12.08
N LEU A 324 -20.08 -0.15 -12.73
CA LEU A 324 -21.25 0.04 -13.58
C LEU A 324 -21.03 1.12 -14.67
N ALA A 325 -21.82 2.20 -14.57
CA ALA A 325 -21.84 3.43 -15.36
C ALA A 325 -20.65 4.37 -15.25
N VAL A 326 -19.79 4.19 -14.25
CA VAL A 326 -18.83 5.22 -13.86
C VAL A 326 -17.44 4.65 -13.62
N ARG A 327 -16.44 5.49 -13.90
CA ARG A 327 -15.07 5.33 -13.42
C ARG A 327 -14.94 6.07 -12.10
N THR A 328 -14.31 5.47 -11.12
CA THR A 328 -14.18 6.08 -9.78
C THR A 328 -12.82 5.83 -9.16
N THR A 329 -12.32 6.81 -8.42
CA THR A 329 -11.09 6.72 -7.63
C THR A 329 -11.12 7.71 -6.47
N GLY A 330 -10.26 7.51 -5.47
CA GLY A 330 -10.25 8.32 -4.25
C GLY A 330 -9.01 9.22 -4.15
N VAL A 331 -9.21 10.44 -3.68
CA VAL A 331 -8.14 11.35 -3.24
C VAL A 331 -8.40 11.74 -1.79
N MET A 332 -7.41 11.57 -0.93
CA MET A 332 -7.47 11.96 0.48
C MET A 332 -6.83 13.34 0.67
N ALA A 333 -7.59 14.28 1.24
CA ALA A 333 -7.05 15.51 1.80
C ALA A 333 -6.82 15.30 3.31
N ARG A 334 -5.61 15.58 3.78
CA ARG A 334 -5.18 15.31 5.16
C ARG A 334 -4.47 16.50 5.78
N VAL A 335 -4.71 16.69 7.08
CA VAL A 335 -4.06 17.70 7.90
C VAL A 335 -3.54 17.08 9.19
N VAL A 336 -2.27 17.35 9.49
CA VAL A 336 -1.60 16.99 10.75
C VAL A 336 -1.37 18.26 11.55
N ASN A 337 -1.81 18.25 12.81
CA ASN A 337 -1.60 19.33 13.76
C ASN A 337 -0.58 18.92 14.81
N ASN A 338 0.67 19.35 14.65
CA ASN A 338 1.72 19.14 15.66
C ASN A 338 1.81 20.29 16.67
N SER A 339 0.95 21.31 16.54
CA SER A 339 0.93 22.45 17.46
C SER A 339 0.24 22.11 18.78
N GLY A 340 0.36 23.01 19.77
CA GLY A 340 -0.28 22.88 21.08
C GLY A 340 -1.76 23.30 21.13
N ALA A 341 -2.35 23.72 20.01
CA ALA A 341 -3.74 24.21 19.95
C ALA A 341 -4.53 23.52 18.82
N PRO A 342 -5.85 23.33 18.95
CA PRO A 342 -6.65 22.77 17.87
C PRO A 342 -6.66 23.70 16.65
N LEU A 343 -6.81 23.12 15.45
CA LEU A 343 -6.95 23.84 14.19
C LEU A 343 -8.17 23.35 13.41
N SER A 344 -8.67 24.18 12.48
CA SER A 344 -9.74 23.82 11.55
C SER A 344 -9.38 24.28 10.14
N ARG A 345 -9.56 23.41 9.13
CA ARG A 345 -9.23 23.71 7.73
C ARG A 345 -10.38 23.34 6.80
N PRO A 346 -10.91 24.29 6.00
CA PRO A 346 -11.85 23.95 4.94
C PRO A 346 -11.12 23.19 3.84
N VAL A 347 -11.78 22.18 3.28
CA VAL A 347 -11.35 21.48 2.07
C VAL A 347 -12.33 21.82 0.97
N ARG A 348 -11.82 22.19 -0.22
CA ARG A 348 -12.64 22.42 -1.42
C ARG A 348 -12.03 21.67 -2.59
N VAL A 349 -12.87 21.05 -3.41
CA VAL A 349 -12.44 20.32 -4.60
C VAL A 349 -13.15 20.87 -5.83
N THR A 350 -12.37 21.06 -6.89
CA THR A 350 -12.87 21.49 -8.21
C THR A 350 -12.46 20.46 -9.24
N ALA A 351 -13.43 19.89 -9.94
CA ALA A 351 -13.22 18.94 -11.02
C ALA A 351 -13.82 19.51 -12.33
N PRO A 352 -13.09 19.50 -13.45
CA PRO A 352 -13.60 19.94 -14.75
C PRO A 352 -14.45 18.83 -15.39
N GLU A 353 -15.45 19.20 -16.19
CA GLU A 353 -16.20 18.22 -16.99
C GLU A 353 -15.25 17.40 -17.89
N PRO A 354 -15.49 16.09 -18.07
CA PRO A 354 -16.63 15.32 -17.55
C PRO A 354 -16.41 14.74 -16.14
N LEU A 355 -15.35 15.13 -15.42
CA LEU A 355 -15.06 14.66 -14.07
C LEU A 355 -15.95 15.39 -13.06
N THR A 356 -16.28 14.68 -11.99
CA THR A 356 -16.97 15.20 -10.81
C THR A 356 -16.22 14.76 -9.54
N ALA A 357 -16.46 15.44 -8.42
CA ALA A 357 -15.83 15.12 -7.15
C ALA A 357 -16.84 15.20 -5.99
N ALA A 358 -16.80 14.24 -5.07
CA ALA A 358 -17.70 14.19 -3.91
C ALA A 358 -16.96 13.76 -2.64
N PRO A 359 -17.07 14.51 -1.51
CA PRO A 359 -17.73 15.81 -1.41
C PRO A 359 -16.91 16.92 -2.08
N GLU A 360 -17.58 17.90 -2.68
CA GLU A 360 -16.92 19.11 -3.23
C GLU A 360 -16.37 20.02 -2.12
N GLN A 361 -16.94 19.94 -0.91
CA GLN A 361 -16.53 20.75 0.25
C GLN A 361 -16.59 19.92 1.52
N ALA A 362 -15.60 20.10 2.40
CA ALA A 362 -15.56 19.51 3.73
C ALA A 362 -14.83 20.46 4.71
N THR A 363 -14.82 20.12 5.99
CA THR A 363 -14.01 20.81 7.00
C THR A 363 -13.30 19.76 7.86
N LEU A 364 -12.01 19.96 8.07
CA LEU A 364 -11.17 19.14 8.92
C LEU A 364 -10.90 19.87 10.23
N ASP A 365 -11.58 19.44 11.29
CA ASP A 365 -11.30 19.88 12.66
C ASP A 365 -10.25 18.95 13.29
N VAL A 366 -9.09 19.49 13.62
CA VAL A 366 -7.90 18.72 14.03
C VAL A 366 -7.44 19.14 15.42
N PRO A 367 -7.65 18.30 16.45
CA PRO A 367 -7.13 18.56 17.78
C PRO A 367 -5.60 18.70 17.81
N ALA A 368 -5.08 19.33 18.86
CA ALA A 368 -3.65 19.45 19.10
C ALA A 368 -2.97 18.06 19.18
N GLY A 369 -1.88 17.87 18.43
CA GLY A 369 -1.13 16.62 18.39
C GLY A 369 -1.80 15.48 17.61
N GLN A 370 -2.84 15.75 16.82
CA GLN A 370 -3.60 14.76 16.06
C GLN A 370 -3.63 15.08 14.56
N ALA A 371 -4.24 14.20 13.78
CA ALA A 371 -4.50 14.40 12.36
C ALA A 371 -5.94 14.03 12.00
N ALA A 372 -6.46 14.68 10.96
CA ALA A 372 -7.75 14.35 10.35
C ALA A 372 -7.62 14.31 8.84
N ASN A 373 -8.54 13.59 8.19
CA ASN A 373 -8.58 13.48 6.75
C ASN A 373 -10.02 13.36 6.24
N VAL A 374 -10.19 13.66 4.96
CA VAL A 374 -11.42 13.42 4.21
C VAL A 374 -11.04 12.78 2.88
N VAL A 375 -11.74 11.71 2.51
CA VAL A 375 -11.63 11.10 1.19
C VAL A 375 -12.63 11.76 0.27
N VAL A 376 -12.15 12.18 -0.90
CA VAL A 376 -12.93 12.75 -1.99
C VAL A 376 -12.92 11.75 -3.12
N THR A 377 -14.09 11.27 -3.49
CA THR A 377 -14.30 10.39 -4.63
C THR A 377 -14.32 11.23 -5.90
N VAL A 378 -13.41 10.96 -6.83
CA VAL A 378 -13.38 11.54 -8.17
C VAL A 378 -14.03 10.54 -9.14
N THR A 379 -14.97 11.01 -9.94
CA THR A 379 -15.79 10.16 -10.80
C THR A 379 -15.85 10.72 -12.23
N ALA A 380 -15.88 9.84 -13.22
CA ALA A 380 -16.18 10.19 -14.62
C ALA A 380 -17.16 9.17 -15.23
N PRO A 381 -17.96 9.52 -16.25
CA PRO A 381 -18.70 8.55 -17.04
C PRO A 381 -17.80 7.44 -17.58
N ARG A 382 -18.28 6.19 -17.60
CA ARG A 382 -17.51 5.02 -18.04
C ARG A 382 -16.95 5.16 -19.46
N ASP A 383 -17.72 5.77 -20.34
CA ASP A 383 -17.43 6.03 -21.74
C ASP A 383 -16.60 7.31 -21.99
N THR A 384 -16.11 7.97 -20.93
CA THR A 384 -15.17 9.08 -21.05
C THR A 384 -13.96 8.64 -21.89
N GLU A 385 -13.63 9.44 -22.91
CA GLU A 385 -12.47 9.17 -23.77
C GLU A 385 -11.17 9.15 -22.94
N PRO A 386 -10.23 8.24 -23.24
CA PRO A 386 -8.93 8.22 -22.58
C PRO A 386 -8.19 9.54 -22.74
N GLY A 387 -7.60 10.03 -21.65
CA GLY A 387 -7.00 11.36 -21.63
C GLY A 387 -6.51 11.82 -20.27
N GLU A 388 -5.87 12.98 -20.28
CA GLU A 388 -5.30 13.61 -19.09
C GLU A 388 -6.18 14.78 -18.64
N HIS A 389 -6.57 14.77 -17.37
CA HIS A 389 -7.37 15.80 -16.72
C HIS A 389 -6.67 16.28 -15.45
N ARG A 390 -7.26 17.28 -14.78
CA ARG A 390 -6.75 17.81 -13.51
C ARG A 390 -7.89 18.10 -12.55
N VAL A 391 -7.75 17.66 -11.31
CA VAL A 391 -8.62 18.03 -10.20
C VAL A 391 -7.84 18.93 -9.25
N THR A 392 -8.43 20.03 -8.80
CA THR A 392 -7.80 20.91 -7.81
C THR A 392 -8.37 20.64 -6.44
N VAL A 393 -7.51 20.34 -5.47
CA VAL A 393 -7.86 20.16 -4.06
C VAL A 393 -7.23 21.30 -3.25
N ALA A 394 -8.06 22.08 -2.58
CA ALA A 394 -7.66 23.19 -1.73
C ALA A 394 -7.84 22.81 -0.25
N ILE A 395 -6.80 22.97 0.57
CA ILE A 395 -6.84 22.82 2.04
C ILE A 395 -6.47 24.17 2.66
N GLY A 396 -7.45 24.87 3.24
CA GLY A 396 -7.27 26.24 3.69
C GLY A 396 -6.88 27.15 2.52
N SER A 397 -5.66 27.71 2.55
CA SER A 397 -5.11 28.57 1.49
C SER A 397 -4.16 27.83 0.53
N THR A 398 -3.88 26.54 0.77
CA THR A 398 -2.99 25.75 -0.07
C THR A 398 -3.81 25.05 -1.13
N GLU A 399 -3.42 25.19 -2.39
CA GLU A 399 -4.04 24.47 -3.51
C GLU A 399 -3.05 23.48 -4.11
N GLN A 400 -3.54 22.29 -4.46
CA GLN A 400 -2.78 21.26 -5.15
C GLN A 400 -3.56 20.77 -6.36
N GLU A 401 -2.93 20.80 -7.53
CA GLU A 401 -3.44 20.15 -8.74
C GLU A 401 -3.05 18.66 -8.71
N ILE A 402 -4.04 17.79 -8.89
CA ILE A 402 -3.89 16.35 -8.98
C ILE A 402 -4.11 15.95 -10.45
N PRO A 403 -3.08 15.45 -11.15
CA PRO A 403 -3.24 14.84 -12.47
C PRO A 403 -4.17 13.63 -12.39
N VAL A 404 -5.08 13.53 -13.34
CA VAL A 404 -6.05 12.43 -13.46
C VAL A 404 -5.93 11.82 -14.85
N THR A 405 -5.51 10.56 -14.93
CA THR A 405 -5.46 9.81 -16.19
C THR A 405 -6.74 8.98 -16.33
N VAL A 406 -7.56 9.27 -17.33
CA VAL A 406 -8.60 8.34 -17.80
C VAL A 406 -7.93 7.32 -18.71
N THR A 407 -7.88 6.06 -18.28
CA THR A 407 -7.15 5.00 -18.99
C THR A 407 -7.98 4.38 -20.12
N GLU A 408 -7.29 3.79 -21.10
CA GLU A 408 -7.92 3.02 -22.18
C GLU A 408 -8.75 1.86 -21.63
N GLU A 409 -8.14 1.05 -20.79
CA GLU A 409 -8.80 -0.07 -20.13
C GLU A 409 -9.49 0.39 -18.84
N CYS A 410 -10.59 -0.29 -18.51
CA CYS A 410 -11.28 -0.10 -17.24
C CYS A 410 -11.63 -1.46 -16.65
N VAL A 411 -11.02 -1.77 -15.51
CA VAL A 411 -11.20 -3.04 -14.81
C VAL A 411 -12.53 -3.02 -14.06
N GLU A 412 -13.31 -4.08 -14.23
CA GLU A 412 -14.59 -4.25 -13.55
C GLU A 412 -14.60 -5.52 -12.70
N PRO A 413 -15.04 -5.45 -11.44
CA PRO A 413 -15.31 -6.65 -10.66
C PRO A 413 -16.51 -7.41 -11.24
N LYS A 414 -16.59 -8.70 -10.89
CA LYS A 414 -17.70 -9.58 -11.26
C LYS A 414 -19.01 -9.23 -10.54
N ALA A 415 -18.93 -8.57 -9.39
CA ALA A 415 -20.08 -8.16 -8.61
C ALA A 415 -19.82 -6.85 -7.85
N TYR A 416 -20.89 -6.11 -7.62
CA TYR A 416 -20.95 -4.86 -6.86
C TYR A 416 -22.01 -4.99 -5.77
N ALA A 417 -21.85 -4.32 -4.64
CA ALA A 417 -22.89 -4.28 -3.61
C ALA A 417 -23.07 -2.87 -3.06
N SER A 418 -24.29 -2.54 -2.65
CA SER A 418 -24.59 -1.25 -2.01
C SER A 418 -23.85 -1.05 -0.68
N SER A 419 -23.47 -2.15 -0.03
CA SER A 419 -22.53 -2.18 1.08
C SER A 419 -22.01 -3.60 1.28
N PHE A 420 -20.91 -3.74 2.02
CA PHE A 420 -20.43 -5.01 2.52
C PHE A 420 -19.65 -4.79 3.82
N HIS A 421 -19.67 -5.77 4.71
CA HIS A 421 -18.77 -5.78 5.84
C HIS A 421 -17.38 -6.26 5.42
N ALA A 422 -16.32 -5.72 6.01
CA ALA A 422 -14.96 -6.15 5.71
C ALA A 422 -14.78 -7.68 5.87
N GLY A 423 -14.20 -8.30 4.85
CA GLY A 423 -14.02 -9.76 4.76
C GLY A 423 -15.21 -10.51 4.18
N PHE A 424 -16.33 -9.83 3.92
CA PHE A 424 -17.56 -10.40 3.35
C PHE A 424 -18.00 -9.63 2.09
N GLY A 425 -17.06 -9.36 1.18
CA GLY A 425 -17.27 -8.57 -0.03
C GLY A 425 -18.17 -9.25 -1.07
N PRO A 426 -18.68 -8.50 -2.07
CA PRO A 426 -19.56 -9.03 -3.12
C PRO A 426 -18.93 -10.11 -3.99
N GLU A 427 -17.60 -10.16 -4.07
CA GLU A 427 -16.86 -11.19 -4.79
C GLU A 427 -17.10 -12.61 -4.24
N LEU A 428 -17.43 -12.72 -2.94
CA LEU A 428 -17.75 -13.99 -2.27
C LEU A 428 -19.17 -14.51 -2.56
N ALA A 429 -19.94 -13.81 -3.39
CA ALA A 429 -21.24 -14.28 -3.87
C ALA A 429 -21.20 -14.75 -5.33
N VAL A 430 -20.01 -14.76 -5.94
CA VAL A 430 -19.75 -15.11 -7.34
C VAL A 430 -18.40 -15.84 -7.49
N ASP A 431 -17.96 -16.51 -6.43
CA ASP A 431 -16.69 -17.26 -6.38
C ASP A 431 -16.88 -18.78 -6.58
N ASP A 432 -18.14 -19.22 -6.75
CA ASP A 432 -18.57 -20.61 -6.90
C ASP A 432 -18.34 -21.46 -5.62
N ASP A 433 -18.19 -20.83 -4.45
CA ASP A 433 -17.98 -21.49 -3.15
C ASP A 433 -19.07 -21.16 -2.13
N ILE A 434 -20.02 -22.07 -1.95
CA ILE A 434 -21.12 -21.90 -0.98
C ILE A 434 -20.67 -21.81 0.50
N ALA A 435 -19.39 -22.07 0.79
CA ALA A 435 -18.82 -21.91 2.13
C ALA A 435 -18.43 -20.45 2.45
N THR A 436 -18.25 -19.60 1.43
CA THR A 436 -18.06 -18.16 1.59
C THR A 436 -19.40 -17.45 1.42
N HIS A 437 -19.46 -16.16 1.74
CA HIS A 437 -20.64 -15.35 1.47
C HIS A 437 -20.32 -13.85 1.49
N TRP A 438 -21.03 -13.11 0.65
CA TRP A 438 -21.23 -11.69 0.83
C TRP A 438 -22.16 -11.42 2.03
N HIS A 439 -21.87 -10.35 2.76
CA HIS A 439 -22.77 -9.79 3.77
C HIS A 439 -22.73 -8.26 3.71
N SER A 440 -23.89 -7.61 3.62
CA SER A 440 -24.02 -6.15 3.69
C SER A 440 -23.43 -5.61 5.00
N GLU A 441 -23.05 -4.34 5.04
CA GLU A 441 -22.50 -3.75 6.27
C GLU A 441 -23.47 -3.96 7.45
N TYR A 442 -22.95 -4.43 8.58
CA TYR A 442 -23.73 -4.77 9.76
C TYR A 442 -23.27 -4.03 11.03
N GLN A 443 -22.19 -3.25 10.98
CA GLN A 443 -21.63 -2.52 12.12
C GLN A 443 -21.06 -1.14 11.73
N PRO A 444 -21.89 -0.07 11.75
CA PRO A 444 -23.33 -0.09 11.96
C PRO A 444 -24.09 -0.53 10.70
N PRO A 445 -25.27 -1.18 10.83
CA PRO A 445 -26.04 -1.59 9.67
C PRO A 445 -26.48 -0.42 8.80
N HIS A 446 -26.37 -0.58 7.48
CA HIS A 446 -27.05 0.27 6.52
C HIS A 446 -28.51 -0.18 6.35
N PRO A 447 -29.50 0.73 6.25
CA PRO A 447 -30.90 0.35 6.12
C PRO A 447 -31.20 -0.33 4.78
N LEU A 448 -32.23 -1.18 4.75
CA LEU A 448 -32.83 -1.70 3.52
C LEU A 448 -33.59 -0.58 2.78
N PRO A 449 -33.72 -0.63 1.44
CA PRO A 449 -33.22 -1.68 0.55
C PRO A 449 -31.69 -1.67 0.40
N GLN A 450 -31.13 -2.87 0.20
CA GLN A 450 -29.74 -3.08 -0.19
C GLN A 450 -29.73 -3.97 -1.44
N SER A 451 -28.62 -4.05 -2.16
CA SER A 451 -28.54 -4.86 -3.38
C SER A 451 -27.14 -5.39 -3.65
N ILE A 452 -27.10 -6.51 -4.36
CA ILE A 452 -25.91 -6.99 -5.09
C ILE A 452 -26.21 -6.92 -6.60
N THR A 453 -25.24 -6.46 -7.38
CA THR A 453 -25.32 -6.33 -8.84
C THR A 453 -24.22 -7.16 -9.48
N LEU A 454 -24.60 -8.15 -10.28
CA LEU A 454 -23.69 -8.99 -11.05
C LEU A 454 -23.30 -8.27 -12.34
N ASN A 455 -22.02 -8.38 -12.71
CA ASN A 455 -21.49 -7.99 -13.99
C ASN A 455 -21.21 -9.25 -14.83
N LEU A 456 -21.94 -9.41 -15.93
CA LEU A 456 -21.83 -10.58 -16.80
C LEU A 456 -20.66 -10.49 -17.79
N GLY A 457 -19.95 -9.36 -17.81
CA GLY A 457 -18.83 -9.05 -18.72
C GLY A 457 -19.26 -8.66 -20.14
N GLU A 458 -20.36 -9.21 -20.62
CA GLU A 458 -20.96 -8.94 -21.92
C GLU A 458 -22.50 -8.95 -21.80
N THR A 459 -23.19 -8.44 -22.81
CA THR A 459 -24.66 -8.53 -22.86
C THR A 459 -25.08 -9.95 -23.20
N LYS A 460 -25.84 -10.59 -22.31
CA LYS A 460 -26.37 -11.95 -22.46
C LYS A 460 -27.89 -11.93 -22.37
N ARG A 461 -28.53 -12.82 -23.10
CA ARG A 461 -29.98 -13.05 -22.95
C ARG A 461 -30.22 -14.02 -21.79
N ILE A 462 -30.88 -13.55 -20.74
CA ILE A 462 -31.10 -14.30 -19.49
C ILE A 462 -32.58 -14.29 -19.13
N SER A 463 -32.99 -15.21 -18.26
CA SER A 463 -34.40 -15.44 -17.89
C SER A 463 -34.62 -15.72 -16.40
N ALA A 464 -33.54 -15.93 -15.63
CA ALA A 464 -33.65 -16.10 -14.19
C ALA A 464 -32.39 -15.68 -13.43
N VAL A 465 -32.60 -15.37 -12.15
CA VAL A 465 -31.57 -15.23 -11.11
C VAL A 465 -31.76 -16.36 -10.11
N ASP A 466 -30.69 -17.09 -9.84
CA ASP A 466 -30.61 -18.07 -8.77
C ASP A 466 -29.83 -17.46 -7.60
N TYR A 467 -30.40 -17.56 -6.39
CA TYR A 467 -29.88 -17.00 -5.15
C TYR A 467 -29.75 -18.11 -4.11
N GLN A 468 -28.53 -18.36 -3.66
CA GLN A 468 -28.21 -19.24 -2.56
C GLN A 468 -27.95 -18.39 -1.30
N PRO A 469 -28.83 -18.47 -0.28
CA PRO A 469 -28.54 -17.89 1.03
C PRO A 469 -27.24 -18.46 1.61
N ARG A 470 -26.60 -17.71 2.51
CA ARG A 470 -25.45 -18.20 3.30
C ARG A 470 -25.68 -19.64 3.80
N PHE A 471 -24.66 -20.47 3.70
CA PHE A 471 -24.76 -21.91 3.97
C PHE A 471 -24.00 -22.36 5.22
N ASP A 472 -23.94 -21.50 6.25
CA ASP A 472 -23.17 -21.72 7.49
C ASP A 472 -24.05 -22.02 8.72
N GLY A 473 -25.35 -22.28 8.50
CA GLY A 473 -26.31 -22.62 9.56
C GLY A 473 -26.98 -21.40 10.22
N ASN A 474 -26.67 -20.18 9.80
CA ASN A 474 -27.33 -18.96 10.24
C ASN A 474 -28.08 -18.33 9.04
N LEU A 475 -29.22 -17.69 9.29
CA LEU A 475 -30.08 -17.11 8.25
C LEU A 475 -30.05 -15.57 8.24
N ASN A 476 -29.15 -14.93 8.98
CA ASN A 476 -29.01 -13.48 8.98
C ASN A 476 -28.70 -12.98 7.56
N GLY A 477 -29.51 -12.06 7.07
CA GLY A 477 -29.41 -11.50 5.73
C GLY A 477 -30.06 -12.32 4.63
N THR A 478 -30.74 -13.44 4.92
CA THR A 478 -31.48 -14.15 3.86
C THR A 478 -32.56 -13.24 3.28
N ILE A 479 -32.50 -12.99 1.97
CA ILE A 479 -33.45 -12.12 1.27
C ILE A 479 -34.83 -12.78 1.27
N LEU A 480 -35.83 -12.05 1.76
CA LEU A 480 -37.22 -12.52 1.88
C LEU A 480 -38.15 -11.82 0.90
N ASP A 481 -38.04 -10.50 0.73
CA ASP A 481 -38.73 -9.77 -0.34
C ASP A 481 -37.69 -9.17 -1.26
N TYR A 482 -37.85 -9.38 -2.56
CA TYR A 482 -36.84 -9.01 -3.55
C TYR A 482 -37.44 -8.31 -4.77
N LYS A 483 -36.56 -7.59 -5.46
CA LYS A 483 -36.73 -7.12 -6.83
C LYS A 483 -35.49 -7.49 -7.65
N VAL A 484 -35.70 -7.89 -8.89
CA VAL A 484 -34.64 -8.11 -9.89
C VAL A 484 -34.72 -7.01 -10.92
N TYR A 485 -33.60 -6.34 -11.17
CA TYR A 485 -33.48 -5.35 -12.22
C TYR A 485 -32.40 -5.75 -13.23
N LEU A 486 -32.64 -5.42 -14.50
CA LEU A 486 -31.74 -5.67 -15.61
C LEU A 486 -31.23 -4.37 -16.20
N SER A 487 -29.99 -4.38 -16.66
CA SER A 487 -29.40 -3.24 -17.37
C SER A 487 -28.37 -3.71 -18.42
N THR A 488 -28.32 -3.02 -19.55
CA THR A 488 -27.28 -3.21 -20.58
C THR A 488 -26.16 -2.17 -20.47
N ASP A 489 -26.44 -1.03 -19.83
CA ASP A 489 -25.53 0.12 -19.77
C ASP A 489 -24.89 0.31 -18.39
N GLY A 490 -25.49 -0.23 -17.31
CA GLY A 490 -25.06 -0.03 -15.93
C GLY A 490 -25.59 1.26 -15.29
N GLN A 491 -26.39 2.05 -16.00
CA GLN A 491 -27.02 3.28 -15.52
C GLN A 491 -28.51 3.09 -15.34
N THR A 492 -29.18 2.61 -16.39
CA THR A 492 -30.63 2.45 -16.43
C THR A 492 -30.98 1.02 -16.07
N PHE A 493 -31.65 0.84 -14.93
CA PHE A 493 -32.11 -0.46 -14.45
C PHE A 493 -33.62 -0.57 -14.62
N THR A 494 -34.07 -1.62 -15.29
CA THR A 494 -35.50 -1.93 -15.50
C THR A 494 -35.89 -3.13 -14.65
N GLU A 495 -36.97 -3.02 -13.89
CA GLU A 495 -37.50 -4.13 -13.09
C GLU A 495 -37.96 -5.27 -14.00
N ALA A 496 -37.48 -6.49 -13.74
CA ALA A 496 -37.82 -7.69 -14.49
C ALA A 496 -38.63 -8.69 -13.66
N ALA A 497 -38.44 -8.70 -12.34
CA ALA A 497 -39.22 -9.52 -11.42
C ALA A 497 -39.27 -8.90 -10.02
N ASP A 498 -40.31 -9.25 -9.27
CA ASP A 498 -40.39 -9.08 -7.84
C ASP A 498 -41.01 -10.32 -7.20
N GLY A 499 -40.84 -10.46 -5.89
CA GLY A 499 -41.50 -11.55 -5.16
C GLY A 499 -40.98 -11.74 -3.76
N SER A 500 -41.34 -12.90 -3.20
CA SER A 500 -40.92 -13.29 -1.86
C SER A 500 -40.44 -14.72 -1.79
N TRP A 501 -39.45 -14.99 -0.94
CA TRP A 501 -38.95 -16.32 -0.64
C TRP A 501 -39.12 -16.67 0.85
N ALA A 502 -39.12 -17.97 1.15
CA ALA A 502 -39.14 -18.45 2.53
C ALA A 502 -37.82 -18.16 3.24
N ALA A 503 -37.89 -17.98 4.57
CA ALA A 503 -36.72 -17.84 5.45
C ALA A 503 -36.06 -19.21 5.71
N ASP A 504 -35.41 -19.75 4.68
CA ASP A 504 -34.65 -21.00 4.72
C ASP A 504 -33.40 -20.91 3.83
N ALA A 505 -32.46 -21.83 4.02
CA ALA A 505 -31.21 -21.91 3.26
C ALA A 505 -31.33 -22.63 1.90
N ARG A 506 -32.55 -22.92 1.44
CA ARG A 506 -32.74 -23.58 0.14
C ARG A 506 -32.43 -22.62 -0.98
N LEU A 507 -31.92 -23.15 -2.09
CA LEU A 507 -31.76 -22.39 -3.33
C LEU A 507 -33.08 -21.73 -3.73
N LYS A 508 -32.99 -20.46 -4.10
CA LYS A 508 -34.12 -19.61 -4.46
C LYS A 508 -33.96 -19.17 -5.91
N THR A 509 -35.06 -19.10 -6.65
CA THR A 509 -35.05 -18.68 -8.05
C THR A 509 -36.07 -17.58 -8.24
N ALA A 510 -35.66 -16.52 -8.96
CA ALA A 510 -36.53 -15.51 -9.53
C ALA A 510 -36.52 -15.69 -11.05
N SER A 511 -37.69 -15.88 -11.67
CA SER A 511 -37.82 -16.04 -13.13
C SER A 511 -38.58 -14.87 -13.72
N PHE A 512 -38.19 -14.46 -14.94
CA PHE A 512 -38.77 -13.35 -15.67
C PHE A 512 -38.76 -13.62 -17.18
N GLU A 513 -39.43 -12.77 -17.95
CA GLU A 513 -39.37 -12.87 -19.42
C GLU A 513 -37.94 -12.68 -19.91
N ALA A 514 -37.48 -13.58 -20.81
CA ALA A 514 -36.10 -13.56 -21.26
C ALA A 514 -35.74 -12.21 -21.91
N ALA A 515 -34.71 -11.55 -21.39
CA ALA A 515 -34.30 -10.22 -21.81
C ALA A 515 -32.77 -10.11 -21.85
N ASP A 516 -32.27 -9.13 -22.60
CA ASP A 516 -30.84 -8.89 -22.74
C ASP A 516 -30.34 -8.05 -21.56
N ALA A 517 -29.28 -8.50 -20.90
CA ALA A 517 -28.68 -7.83 -19.76
C ALA A 517 -27.17 -8.01 -19.75
N ARG A 518 -26.45 -6.97 -19.36
CA ARG A 518 -25.04 -7.06 -18.94
C ARG A 518 -24.90 -7.03 -17.42
N TYR A 519 -25.80 -6.30 -16.77
CA TYR A 519 -25.86 -6.17 -15.32
C TYR A 519 -27.19 -6.68 -14.80
N VAL A 520 -27.13 -7.38 -13.67
CA VAL A 520 -28.31 -7.93 -13.00
C VAL A 520 -28.26 -7.57 -11.53
N ARG A 521 -29.22 -6.77 -11.07
CA ARG A 521 -29.31 -6.33 -9.68
C ARG A 521 -30.37 -7.13 -8.94
N LEU A 522 -29.95 -7.83 -7.88
CA LEU A 522 -30.83 -8.41 -6.89
C LEU A 522 -30.93 -7.45 -5.70
N GLU A 523 -32.06 -6.78 -5.58
CA GLU A 523 -32.38 -5.87 -4.47
C GLU A 523 -33.25 -6.59 -3.45
N GLY A 524 -32.86 -6.53 -2.18
CA GLY A 524 -33.66 -7.03 -1.07
C GLY A 524 -34.28 -5.89 -0.29
N THR A 525 -35.59 -5.95 -0.10
CA THR A 525 -36.38 -4.95 0.65
C THR A 525 -36.78 -5.44 2.04
N ARG A 526 -36.75 -6.76 2.26
CA ARG A 526 -36.91 -7.40 3.56
C ARG A 526 -36.02 -8.63 3.65
N ALA A 527 -35.45 -8.87 4.82
CA ALA A 527 -34.57 -10.01 5.10
C ALA A 527 -34.81 -10.58 6.50
N SER A 528 -34.27 -11.78 6.76
CA SER A 528 -34.23 -12.35 8.12
C SER A 528 -33.04 -11.83 8.93
N GLY A 529 -33.21 -11.79 10.26
CA GLY A 529 -32.14 -11.42 11.19
C GLY A 529 -31.91 -9.92 11.38
N GLY A 530 -32.49 -9.06 10.54
CA GLY A 530 -32.38 -7.60 10.65
C GLY A 530 -32.34 -6.90 9.29
N PRO A 531 -31.92 -5.63 9.23
CA PRO A 531 -31.80 -4.86 7.98
C PRO A 531 -30.50 -5.20 7.23
N TYR A 532 -30.28 -6.49 6.95
CA TYR A 532 -29.05 -6.98 6.30
C TYR A 532 -29.41 -7.79 5.06
N LEU A 533 -28.49 -7.89 4.11
CA LEU A 533 -28.55 -8.89 3.05
C LEU A 533 -27.27 -9.74 3.06
N SER A 534 -27.42 -11.01 2.73
CA SER A 534 -26.30 -11.93 2.53
C SER A 534 -26.58 -12.90 1.40
N ALA A 535 -25.53 -13.35 0.73
CA ALA A 535 -25.58 -14.36 -0.31
C ALA A 535 -24.32 -15.21 -0.29
N ALA A 536 -24.49 -16.52 -0.26
CA ALA A 536 -23.37 -17.43 -0.54
C ALA A 536 -23.08 -17.44 -2.04
N GLU A 537 -24.12 -17.55 -2.88
CA GLU A 537 -23.93 -17.53 -4.34
C GLU A 537 -25.11 -16.84 -5.02
N VAL A 538 -24.82 -16.11 -6.09
CA VAL A 538 -25.80 -15.53 -7.00
C VAL A 538 -25.36 -15.81 -8.43
N SER A 539 -26.25 -16.38 -9.24
CA SER A 539 -25.97 -16.68 -10.64
C SER A 539 -27.17 -16.39 -11.54
N VAL A 540 -26.93 -16.39 -12.85
CA VAL A 540 -27.95 -16.10 -13.88
C VAL A 540 -27.99 -17.20 -14.93
N ARG A 541 -29.14 -17.38 -15.58
CA ARG A 541 -29.36 -18.40 -16.61
C ARG A 541 -30.30 -17.97 -17.72
#